data_AF-A0A3A4W366-F1
#
_entry.id   AF-A0A3A4W366-F1
#
_cell.length_a   1.000
_cell.length_b   1.000
_cell.length_c   1.000
_cell.angle_alpha   90.00
_cell.angle_beta   90.00
_cell.angle_gamma   90.00
#
_symmetry.space_group_name_H-M   'P 1'
#
loop_
_entity.id
_entity.type
_entity.pdbx_description
1 polymer ?
#
loop_
_entity_poly.entity_id
_entity_poly.type
_entity_poly.pdbx_seq_one_letter_code
_entity_poly.pdbx_strand_id
1 'polypeptide(L)' 'MKIKFSRHAKRRAKLYNISEAMVSDILKSMNFSPGKHEIIKNIKGLKYPLKIVTTVEDDIITVVTNYPLRKGRIK' A
#
# COMPACT_ATOMS: atom_id res chain seq x y z
N MET A 1 6.40 9.55 12.10
CA MET A 1 5.78 8.89 10.92
C MET A 1 4.35 9.38 10.61
N LYS A 2 4.19 10.15 9.53
CA LYS A 2 2.89 10.60 8.99
C LYS A 2 2.60 9.87 7.66
N ILE A 3 1.41 9.30 7.50
CA ILE A 3 1.01 8.62 6.26
C ILE A 3 0.15 9.58 5.42
N LYS A 4 0.52 9.75 4.15
CA LYS A 4 -0.23 10.54 3.16
C LYS A 4 -0.63 9.65 1.98
N PHE A 5 -1.88 9.75 1.54
CA PHE A 5 -2.34 9.08 0.34
C PHE A 5 -2.34 10.04 -0.85
N SER A 6 -1.67 9.66 -1.93
CA SER A 6 -1.78 10.40 -3.19
C SER A 6 -3.21 10.34 -3.73
N ARG A 7 -3.59 11.30 -4.58
CA ARG A 7 -4.89 11.27 -5.29
C ARG A 7 -5.08 9.94 -6.03
N HIS A 8 -4.02 9.42 -6.64
CA HIS A 8 -4.07 8.14 -7.34
C HIS A 8 -4.35 6.97 -6.38
N ALA A 9 -3.65 6.92 -5.24
CA ALA A 9 -3.86 5.90 -4.22
C ALA A 9 -5.29 5.91 -3.67
N LYS A 10 -5.85 7.09 -3.38
CA LYS A 10 -7.26 7.23 -2.94
C LYS A 10 -8.24 6.72 -3.99
N ARG A 11 -8.03 7.07 -5.26
CA ARG A 11 -8.89 6.61 -6.37
C ARG A 11 -8.83 5.09 -6.52
N ARG A 12 -7.66 4.47 -6.39
CA ARG A 12 -7.49 3.01 -6.48
C ARG A 12 -8.08 2.29 -5.29
N ALA A 13 -7.93 2.85 -4.09
CA ALA A 13 -8.55 2.34 -2.87
C ALA A 13 -10.07 2.26 -3.03
N LYS A 14 -10.70 3.34 -3.51
CA LYS A 14 -12.14 3.37 -3.83
C LYS A 14 -12.53 2.36 -4.92
N LEU A 15 -11.75 2.25 -5.99
CA LEU A 15 -12.05 1.34 -7.11
C LEU A 15 -12.10 -0.13 -6.69
N TYR A 16 -11.22 -0.55 -5.77
CA TYR A 16 -11.14 -1.94 -5.33
C TYR A 16 -11.68 -2.19 -3.93
N ASN A 17 -12.39 -1.22 -3.37
CA ASN A 17 -12.92 -1.30 -2.01
C ASN A 17 -11.84 -1.65 -0.96
N ILE A 18 -10.64 -1.07 -1.12
CA ILE A 18 -9.55 -1.20 -0.16
C ILE A 18 -9.68 -0.05 0.84
N SER A 19 -9.69 -0.37 2.12
CA SER A 19 -9.73 0.64 3.18
C SER A 19 -8.38 1.35 3.33
N GLU A 20 -8.39 2.69 3.40
CA GLU A 20 -7.19 3.47 3.73
C GLU A 20 -6.64 3.12 5.13
N ALA A 21 -7.52 2.74 6.06
CA ALA A 21 -7.12 2.27 7.40
C ALA A 21 -6.33 0.96 7.31
N MET A 22 -6.81 0.00 6.53
CA MET A 22 -6.11 -1.28 6.29
C MET A 22 -4.71 -1.06 5.71
N VAL A 23 -4.57 -0.16 4.73
CA VAL A 23 -3.25 0.19 4.18
C VAL A 23 -2.38 0.85 5.24
N SER A 24 -2.94 1.76 6.03
CA SER A 24 -2.22 2.46 7.09
C SER A 24 -1.71 1.50 8.18
N ASP A 25 -2.52 0.51 8.58
CA ASP A 25 -2.13 -0.49 9.58
C ASP A 25 -1.01 -1.40 9.08
N ILE A 26 -1.05 -1.78 7.80
CA ILE A 26 0.05 -2.52 7.16
C ILE A 26 1.34 -1.70 7.22
N LEU A 27 1.29 -0.42 6.86
CA LEU A 27 2.46 0.45 6.89
C LEU A 27 2.98 0.69 8.32
N LYS A 28 2.11 0.87 9.30
CA LYS A 28 2.51 1.02 10.71
C LYS A 28 3.17 -0.24 11.29
N SER A 29 2.83 -1.42 10.76
CA SER A 29 3.42 -2.69 11.18
C SER A 29 4.83 -2.94 10.61
N MET A 30 5.35 -2.05 9.78
CA MET A 30 6.60 -2.20 9.04
C MET A 30 7.58 -1.07 9.37
N ASN A 31 8.87 -1.38 9.32
CA ASN A 31 9.93 -0.39 9.40
C ASN A 31 10.39 -0.04 7.98
N PHE A 32 10.51 1.26 7.70
CA PHE A 32 10.94 1.76 6.39
C PHE A 32 12.23 2.54 6.50
N SER A 33 13.16 2.30 5.57
CA SER A 33 14.24 3.23 5.27
C SER A 33 13.74 4.34 4.32
N PRO A 34 14.45 5.48 4.20
CA PRO A 34 14.17 6.44 3.14
C PRO A 34 14.18 5.78 1.75
N GLY A 35 13.34 6.29 0.84
CA GLY A 35 13.27 5.83 -0.56
C GLY A 35 11.96 5.18 -0.97
N LYS A 36 11.98 4.48 -2.12
CA LYS A 36 10.82 3.80 -2.72
C LYS A 36 10.70 2.37 -2.19
N HIS A 37 9.49 1.98 -1.82
CA HIS A 37 9.18 0.65 -1.32
C HIS A 37 7.99 0.03 -2.04
N GLU A 38 8.11 -1.23 -2.40
CA GLU A 38 7.01 -2.06 -2.91
C GLU A 38 6.69 -3.17 -1.90
N ILE A 39 5.44 -3.22 -1.49
CA ILE A 39 4.95 -4.17 -0.49
C ILE A 39 3.90 -5.03 -1.18
N ILE A 40 4.03 -6.35 -1.06
CA ILE A 40 3.01 -7.31 -1.50
C ILE A 40 2.59 -8.10 -0.28
N LYS A 41 1.31 -8.04 0.08
CA LYS A 41 0.79 -8.72 1.27
C LYS A 41 -0.48 -9.49 0.95
N ASN A 42 -0.54 -10.74 1.39
CA ASN A 42 -1.76 -11.54 1.37
C ASN A 42 -2.64 -11.10 2.53
N ILE A 43 -3.86 -10.66 2.22
CA ILE A 43 -4.84 -10.21 3.21
C ILE A 43 -6.01 -11.17 3.16
N LYS A 44 -6.35 -11.75 4.31
CA LYS A 44 -7.52 -12.63 4.43
C LYS A 44 -8.77 -11.86 4.01
N GLY A 45 -9.54 -12.43 3.09
CA GLY A 45 -10.74 -11.80 2.52
C GLY A 45 -10.53 -11.06 1.19
N LEU A 46 -9.29 -10.89 0.73
CA LEU A 46 -9.01 -10.43 -0.64
C LEU A 46 -8.67 -11.60 -1.55
N LYS A 47 -9.26 -11.62 -2.75
CA LYS A 47 -9.00 -12.66 -3.78
C LYS A 47 -7.56 -12.65 -4.30
N TYR A 48 -6.87 -11.51 -4.21
CA TYR A 48 -5.52 -11.33 -4.72
C TYR A 48 -4.65 -10.62 -3.67
N PRO A 49 -3.32 -10.83 -3.69
CA PRO A 49 -2.40 -10.08 -2.85
C PRO A 49 -2.57 -8.57 -3.06
N LEU A 50 -2.50 -7.79 -2.00
CA LEU A 50 -2.49 -6.34 -2.10
C LEU A 50 -1.08 -5.86 -2.37
N LYS A 51 -0.86 -5.17 -3.50
CA LYS A 51 0.37 -4.43 -3.78
C LYS A 51 0.21 -2.98 -3.34
N ILE A 52 1.16 -2.48 -2.56
CA ILE A 52 1.24 -1.09 -2.10
C ILE A 52 2.60 -0.55 -2.52
N VAL A 53 2.61 0.62 -3.17
CA VAL A 53 3.84 1.33 -3.52
C VAL A 53 3.88 2.62 -2.72
N THR A 54 5.00 2.84 -2.02
CA THR A 54 5.19 4.01 -1.17
C THR A 54 6.54 4.67 -1.44
N THR A 55 6.61 5.97 -1.16
CA THR A 55 7.87 6.72 -1.02
C THR A 55 7.98 7.21 0.41
N VAL A 56 9.17 7.07 0.98
CA VAL A 56 9.49 7.54 2.34
C VAL A 56 10.52 8.64 2.21
N GLU A 57 10.13 9.83 2.61
CA GLU A 57 10.96 11.03 2.65
C GLU A 57 10.85 11.61 4.06
N ASP A 58 12.00 11.75 4.72
CA ASP A 58 12.12 12.08 6.14
C ASP A 58 11.24 11.15 7.00
N ASP A 59 10.16 11.70 7.53
CA ASP A 59 9.24 11.05 8.47
C ASP A 59 7.83 10.88 7.87
N ILE A 60 7.72 11.03 6.54
CA ILE A 60 6.48 11.02 5.78
C ILE A 60 6.49 9.83 4.81
N ILE A 61 5.51 8.95 4.96
CA ILE A 61 5.23 7.88 4.01
C ILE A 61 4.13 8.35 3.07
N THR A 62 4.46 8.51 1.80
CA THR A 62 3.51 8.82 0.74
C THR A 62 3.12 7.55 0.00
N VAL A 63 1.86 7.15 0.11
CA VAL A 63 1.29 6.05 -0.67
C VAL A 63 1.04 6.54 -2.09
N VAL A 64 1.84 6.02 -3.02
CA VAL A 64 1.77 6.36 -4.45
C VAL A 64 0.60 5.63 -5.10
N THR A 65 0.49 4.31 -4.87
CA THR A 65 -0.62 3.49 -5.37
C THR A 65 -0.86 2.27 -4.47
N ASN A 66 -2.07 1.74 -4.52
CA ASN A 66 -2.44 0.47 -3.90
C ASN A 66 -3.40 -0.26 -4.85
N TYR A 67 -3.24 -1.56 -5.03
CA TYR A 67 -4.15 -2.35 -5.87
C TYR A 67 -4.01 -3.86 -5.66
N PRO A 68 -5.08 -4.65 -5.91
CA PRO A 68 -5.00 -6.10 -5.95
C PRO A 68 -4.13 -6.56 -7.12
N LEU A 69 -3.07 -7.31 -6.82
CA LEU A 69 -2.12 -7.81 -7.80
C LEU A 69 -2.64 -9.11 -8.43
N ARG A 70 -3.48 -8.98 -9.47
CA ARG A 70 -4.08 -10.11 -10.21
C ARG A 70 -3.07 -10.99 -10.95
N LYS A 71 -1.99 -10.41 -11.46
CA LYS A 71 -0.93 -11.08 -12.24
C LYS A 71 0.43 -10.91 -11.57
N GLY A 72 0.52 -11.26 -10.29
CA GLY A 72 1.80 -11.44 -9.60
C GLY A 72 2.09 -12.92 -9.55
N ARG A 73 3.12 -13.39 -10.27
CA ARG A 73 3.63 -14.75 -10.18
C ARG A 73 3.76 -15.12 -8.70
N ILE A 74 2.95 -16.10 -8.25
CA ILE A 74 3.38 -16.98 -7.18
C ILE A 74 4.65 -17.63 -7.76
N LYS A 75 5.80 -17.25 -7.24
CA LYS A 75 7.04 -17.96 -7.51
C LYS A 75 7.43 -18.66 -6.22
#